data_AF-A0A6B3B669-F1
#
_entry.id   AF-A0A6B3B669-F1
#
_cell.length_a   1.000
_cell.length_b   1.000
_cell.length_c   1.000
_cell.angle_alpha   90.00
_cell.angle_beta   90.00
_cell.angle_gamma   90.00
#
_symmetry.space_group_name_H-M   'P 1'
#
loop_
_entity.id
_entity.type
_entity.pdbx_description
1 polymer ?
#
loop_
_entity_poly.entity_id
_entity_poly.type
_entity_poly.pdbx_seq_one_letter_code
_entity_poly.pdbx_strand_id
1 'polypeptide(L)'
;MHRDGPPPPSASDPRHLQAALCSMLGQRGLECTVEYGLNDYIVHAELPDGSSLIISPPQEPHPESSESWMVTRHRSVEPAVYEVIYDSEPNGPHARHGGSVPDLLAAVDARLDQLGVPPRQEQERSGKERAANVLPPGSAPSRARVALTPSPSIGQRVPPTGPPTESSARAAPSPARPSSAPRL
;
A
#
# COMPACT_ATOMS: atom_id res chain seq x y z
N MET A 1 24.57 38.41 -25.66
CA MET A 1 24.05 38.68 -24.30
C MET A 1 22.95 37.66 -24.02
N HIS A 2 23.30 36.47 -23.53
CA HIS A 2 22.32 35.48 -23.10
C HIS A 2 21.96 35.81 -21.64
N ARG A 3 20.69 36.13 -21.38
CA ARG A 3 20.17 36.29 -20.02
C ARG A 3 20.04 34.91 -19.41
N ASP A 4 21.03 34.55 -18.61
CA ASP A 4 20.93 33.50 -17.59
C ASP A 4 20.03 34.07 -16.48
N GLY A 5 18.71 33.98 -16.69
CA GLY A 5 17.75 34.26 -15.64
C GLY A 5 17.67 33.02 -14.73
N PRO A 6 17.59 33.18 -13.40
CA PRO A 6 17.35 32.05 -12.53
C PRO A 6 16.10 31.31 -13.02
N PRO A 7 16.11 29.96 -13.04
CA PRO A 7 14.92 29.20 -13.40
C PRO A 7 13.75 29.69 -12.52
N PRO A 8 12.52 29.77 -13.05
CA PRO A 8 11.36 30.04 -12.22
C PRO A 8 11.36 29.07 -11.04
N PRO A 9 10.91 29.49 -9.83
CA PRO A 9 10.92 28.61 -8.66
C PRO A 9 10.25 27.30 -9.06
N SER A 10 11.06 26.24 -9.08
CA SER A 10 10.63 24.92 -9.50
C SER A 10 9.33 24.59 -8.79
N ALA A 11 8.38 24.05 -9.55
CA ALA A 11 7.37 23.11 -9.09
C ALA A 11 7.85 22.43 -7.80
N SER A 12 7.08 22.56 -6.71
CA SER A 12 7.41 22.04 -5.38
C SER A 12 8.20 20.73 -5.46
N ASP A 13 9.36 20.62 -4.79
CA ASP A 13 10.22 19.43 -4.84
C ASP A 13 9.33 18.16 -4.72
N PRO A 14 9.33 17.27 -5.73
CA PRO A 14 8.43 16.11 -5.78
C PRO A 14 8.53 15.24 -4.52
N ARG A 15 9.69 15.23 -3.85
CA ARG A 15 9.87 14.52 -2.58
C ARG A 15 9.13 15.15 -1.41
N HIS A 16 9.08 16.49 -1.34
CA HIS A 16 8.30 17.18 -0.31
C HIS A 16 6.81 16.91 -0.48
N LEU A 17 6.34 16.86 -1.73
CA LEU A 17 4.95 16.58 -2.04
C LEU A 17 4.57 15.13 -1.71
N GLN A 18 5.39 14.18 -2.15
CA GLN A 18 5.24 12.78 -1.77
C GLN A 18 5.17 12.63 -0.24
N ALA A 19 6.07 13.29 0.48
CA ALA A 19 6.07 13.26 1.95
C ALA A 19 4.77 13.84 2.54
N ALA A 20 4.23 14.92 1.96
CA ALA A 20 2.95 15.48 2.37
C ALA A 20 1.78 14.51 2.12
N LEU A 21 1.74 13.86 0.95
CA LEU A 21 0.74 12.85 0.60
C LEU A 21 0.79 11.67 1.58
N CYS A 22 1.97 11.09 1.79
CA CYS A 22 2.14 10.00 2.75
C CYS A 22 1.83 10.42 4.18
N SER A 23 2.15 11.65 4.58
CA SER A 23 1.82 12.16 5.90
C SER A 23 0.31 12.25 6.11
N MET A 24 -0.43 12.81 5.16
CA MET A 24 -1.89 12.92 5.21
C MET A 24 -2.56 11.53 5.23
N LEU A 25 -2.13 10.62 4.36
CA LEU A 25 -2.64 9.23 4.37
C LEU A 25 -2.33 8.53 5.70
N GLY A 26 -1.12 8.73 6.23
CA GLY A 26 -0.71 8.23 7.54
C GLY A 26 -1.56 8.80 8.69
N GLN A 27 -1.93 10.08 8.65
CA GLN A 27 -2.85 10.70 9.62
C GLN A 27 -4.25 10.07 9.59
N ARG A 28 -4.65 9.48 8.46
CA ARG A 28 -5.89 8.68 8.29
C ARG A 28 -5.70 7.20 8.64
N GLY A 29 -4.53 6.82 9.17
CA GLY A 29 -4.22 5.44 9.52
C GLY A 29 -3.96 4.53 8.32
N LEU A 30 -3.81 5.10 7.12
CA LEU A 30 -3.53 4.36 5.89
C LEU A 30 -2.03 4.13 5.74
N GLU A 31 -1.68 2.97 5.18
CA GLU A 31 -0.31 2.68 4.79
C GLU A 31 -0.02 3.32 3.43
N CYS A 32 0.98 4.20 3.39
CA CYS A 32 1.43 4.83 2.15
C CYS A 32 2.57 4.01 1.55
N THR A 33 2.36 3.51 0.34
CA THR A 33 3.41 2.91 -0.49
C THR A 33 3.74 3.87 -1.61
N VAL A 34 5.03 4.01 -1.94
CA VAL A 34 5.45 4.76 -3.11
C VAL A 34 6.20 3.85 -4.05
N GLU A 35 5.70 3.78 -5.28
CA GLU A 35 6.34 3.09 -6.37
C GLU A 35 7.11 4.11 -7.20
N TYR A 36 8.39 3.86 -7.46
CA TYR A 36 9.23 4.74 -8.27
C TYR A 36 9.46 4.13 -9.65
N GLY A 37 9.09 4.86 -10.69
CA GLY A 37 9.52 4.57 -12.05
C GLY A 37 10.88 5.19 -12.35
N LEU A 38 11.26 5.17 -13.64
CA LEU A 38 12.53 5.74 -14.08
C LEU A 38 12.58 7.26 -13.94
N ASN A 39 11.45 7.94 -14.13
CA ASN A 39 11.33 9.40 -14.10
C ASN A 39 10.11 9.90 -13.30
N ASP A 40 9.30 9.00 -12.76
CA ASP A 40 8.07 9.33 -12.04
C ASP A 40 7.96 8.52 -10.74
N TYR A 41 6.88 8.76 -10.01
CA TYR A 41 6.50 7.97 -8.87
C TYR A 41 4.99 7.85 -8.83
N ILE A 42 4.44 6.85 -8.15
CA ILE A 42 3.01 6.75 -7.88
C ILE A 42 2.86 6.52 -6.39
N VAL A 43 1.94 7.27 -5.76
CA VAL A 43 1.57 7.03 -4.36
C VAL A 43 0.35 6.13 -4.34
N HIS A 44 0.45 5.05 -3.57
CA HIS A 44 -0.58 4.03 -3.41
C HIS A 44 -0.97 3.88 -1.95
N ALA A 45 -2.25 3.68 -1.68
CA ALA A 45 -2.75 3.35 -0.35
C ALA A 45 -3.96 2.40 -0.41
N GLU A 46 -3.93 1.38 0.44
CA GLU A 46 -5.06 0.46 0.62
C GLU A 46 -6.10 1.08 1.55
N LEU A 47 -7.36 1.10 1.10
CA LEU A 47 -8.48 1.60 1.88
C LEU A 47 -9.13 0.47 2.71
N PRO A 48 -9.80 0.77 3.83
CA PRO A 48 -10.40 -0.24 4.72
C PRO A 48 -11.46 -1.13 4.05
N ASP A 49 -12.03 -0.67 2.94
CA ASP A 49 -12.99 -1.44 2.15
C ASP A 49 -12.31 -2.35 1.11
N GLY A 50 -10.98 -2.47 1.11
CA GLY A 50 -10.23 -3.32 0.17
C GLY A 50 -10.19 -2.79 -1.25
N SER A 51 -10.46 -1.50 -1.45
CA SER A 51 -10.11 -0.78 -2.66
C SER A 51 -8.78 -0.04 -2.46
N SER A 52 -8.11 0.30 -3.55
CA SER A 52 -6.85 1.02 -3.55
C SER A 52 -7.04 2.45 -4.04
N LEU A 53 -6.35 3.40 -3.42
CA LEU A 53 -6.18 4.76 -3.89
C LEU A 53 -4.85 4.87 -4.65
N ILE A 54 -4.86 5.47 -5.83
CA ILE A 54 -3.69 5.65 -6.70
C ILE A 54 -3.58 7.14 -7.03
N ILE A 55 -2.46 7.76 -6.66
CA ILE A 55 -2.18 9.19 -6.87
C ILE A 55 -0.97 9.28 -7.78
N SER A 56 -1.20 9.73 -9.01
CA SER A 56 -0.18 9.89 -10.04
C SER A 56 0.23 11.36 -10.14
N PRO A 57 1.53 11.66 -10.12
CA PRO A 57 2.06 12.99 -10.33
C PRO A 57 1.91 13.42 -11.78
N PRO A 58 2.16 14.71 -12.04
CA PRO A 58 2.31 15.25 -13.37
C PRO A 58 3.19 14.39 -14.23
N GLN A 59 2.57 13.81 -15.25
CA GLN A 59 3.26 13.19 -16.35
C GLN A 59 4.02 14.27 -17.13
N GLU A 60 5.04 13.85 -17.88
CA GLU A 60 6.00 14.75 -18.56
C GLU A 60 5.33 15.98 -19.19
N PRO A 61 6.01 17.15 -19.18
CA PRO A 61 5.40 18.41 -19.56
C PRO A 61 4.87 18.35 -21.00
N HIS A 62 3.55 18.25 -21.12
CA HIS A 62 2.85 18.55 -22.35
C HIS A 62 2.87 20.07 -22.53
N PRO A 63 3.00 20.58 -23.77
CA PRO A 63 3.09 22.03 -24.03
C PRO A 63 1.90 22.83 -23.50
N GLU A 64 0.80 22.15 -23.15
CA GLU A 64 -0.48 22.73 -22.80
C GLU A 64 -0.83 22.52 -21.32
N SER A 65 -0.06 21.72 -20.58
CA SER A 65 -0.31 21.42 -19.16
C SER A 65 0.93 20.86 -18.49
N SER A 66 1.78 21.78 -18.01
CA SER A 66 2.79 21.46 -17.02
C SER A 66 2.10 21.32 -15.67
N GLU A 67 2.30 20.21 -14.97
CA GLU A 67 1.86 19.99 -13.58
C GLU A 67 0.42 19.45 -13.37
N SER A 68 -0.12 18.56 -14.21
CA SER A 68 -1.46 17.94 -13.96
C SER A 68 -1.43 16.72 -13.04
N TRP A 69 -2.34 16.62 -12.07
CA TRP A 69 -2.45 15.48 -11.14
C TRP A 69 -3.64 14.60 -11.48
N MET A 70 -3.48 13.29 -11.26
CA MET A 70 -4.56 12.32 -11.39
C MET A 70 -4.67 11.48 -10.12
N VAL A 71 -5.88 11.33 -9.59
CA VAL A 71 -6.18 10.44 -8.47
C VAL A 71 -7.35 9.55 -8.83
N THR A 72 -7.13 8.26 -8.68
CA THR A 72 -8.13 7.25 -8.94
C THR A 72 -8.28 6.32 -7.75
N ARG A 73 -9.46 5.72 -7.65
CA ARG A 73 -9.76 4.64 -6.74
C ARG A 73 -10.17 3.42 -7.54
N HIS A 74 -9.57 2.28 -7.19
CA HIS A 74 -9.78 1.03 -7.89
C HIS A 74 -10.10 -0.10 -6.93
N ARG A 75 -11.12 -0.91 -7.25
CA ARG A 75 -11.44 -2.17 -6.56
C ARG A 75 -11.61 -3.25 -7.61
N SER A 76 -10.79 -4.29 -7.53
CA SER A 76 -10.85 -5.40 -8.50
C SER A 76 -11.88 -6.49 -8.14
N VAL A 77 -12.38 -6.50 -6.90
CA VAL A 77 -13.36 -7.48 -6.40
C VAL A 77 -14.77 -6.96 -6.59
N GLU A 78 -15.70 -7.84 -7.02
CA GLU A 78 -17.08 -7.47 -7.35
C GLU A 78 -17.85 -6.88 -6.13
N PRO A 79 -18.56 -5.75 -6.30
CA PRO A 79 -18.62 -4.96 -7.52
C PRO A 79 -17.31 -4.22 -7.78
N ALA A 80 -16.75 -4.42 -8.98
CA ALA A 80 -15.53 -3.74 -9.38
C ALA A 80 -15.81 -2.24 -9.46
N VAL A 81 -14.92 -1.43 -8.87
CA VAL A 81 -15.07 0.02 -8.82
C VAL A 81 -13.88 0.64 -9.50
N TYR A 82 -14.14 1.54 -10.45
CA TYR A 82 -13.16 2.47 -10.96
C TYR A 82 -13.75 3.87 -10.86
N GLU A 83 -13.05 4.74 -10.14
CA GLU A 83 -13.51 6.10 -9.86
C GLU A 83 -12.35 7.08 -10.01
N VAL A 84 -12.60 8.18 -10.72
CA VAL A 84 -11.69 9.34 -10.75
C VAL A 84 -12.09 10.29 -9.64
N ILE A 85 -11.19 10.50 -8.67
CA ILE A 85 -11.41 11.37 -7.51
C ILE A 85 -10.93 12.78 -7.81
N TYR A 86 -9.77 12.89 -8.47
CA TYR A 86 -9.17 14.15 -8.85
C TYR A 86 -8.51 13.99 -10.21
N ASP A 87 -8.66 15.00 -11.07
CA ASP A 87 -8.09 14.99 -12.42
C ASP A 87 -7.96 16.44 -12.87
N SER A 88 -6.73 16.94 -12.81
CA SER A 88 -6.38 18.28 -13.28
C SER A 88 -5.70 18.28 -14.64
N GLU A 89 -5.77 17.18 -15.39
CA GLU A 89 -5.40 17.17 -16.80
C GLU A 89 -6.23 18.20 -17.59
N PRO A 90 -5.71 18.71 -18.72
CA PRO A 90 -6.49 19.57 -19.58
C PRO A 90 -7.75 18.81 -20.03
N ASN A 91 -8.92 19.42 -19.78
CA ASN A 91 -10.27 18.85 -19.93
C ASN A 91 -10.79 17.96 -18.78
N GLY A 92 -9.98 17.72 -17.75
CA GLY A 92 -10.40 17.05 -16.53
C GLY A 92 -11.38 17.89 -15.69
N PRO A 93 -12.21 17.26 -14.83
CA PRO A 93 -13.14 17.96 -13.93
C PRO A 93 -12.47 18.97 -12.99
N HIS A 94 -11.17 18.81 -12.73
CA HIS A 94 -10.36 19.68 -11.89
C HIS A 94 -9.28 20.44 -12.69
N ALA A 95 -9.41 20.52 -14.02
CA ALA A 95 -8.46 21.23 -14.89
C ALA A 95 -8.16 22.67 -14.42
N ARG A 96 -9.18 23.36 -13.88
CA ARG A 96 -9.05 24.72 -13.35
C ARG A 96 -8.06 24.86 -12.18
N HIS A 97 -7.76 23.76 -11.48
CA HIS A 97 -6.83 23.75 -10.35
C HIS A 97 -5.38 23.45 -10.79
N GLY A 98 -5.16 22.94 -12.01
CA GLY A 98 -3.83 22.60 -12.54
C GLY A 98 -2.99 21.80 -11.53
N GLY A 99 -1.75 22.24 -11.30
CA GLY A 99 -0.80 21.64 -10.33
C GLY A 99 -1.02 21.98 -8.86
N SER A 100 -2.17 22.53 -8.49
CA SER A 100 -2.44 22.93 -7.11
C SER A 100 -2.48 21.72 -6.17
N VAL A 101 -1.39 21.56 -5.41
CA VAL A 101 -1.25 20.57 -4.34
C VAL A 101 -2.29 20.75 -3.23
N PRO A 102 -2.58 21.97 -2.73
CA PRO A 102 -3.59 22.15 -1.70
C PRO A 102 -4.98 21.65 -2.13
N ASP A 103 -5.39 21.92 -3.37
CA ASP A 103 -6.67 21.46 -3.91
C ASP A 103 -6.70 19.94 -4.08
N LEU A 104 -5.59 19.34 -4.52
CA LEU A 104 -5.42 17.89 -4.58
C LEU A 104 -5.59 17.25 -3.19
N LEU A 105 -4.85 17.74 -2.19
CA LEU A 105 -4.91 17.20 -0.82
C LEU A 105 -6.31 17.34 -0.23
N ALA A 106 -6.97 18.48 -0.44
CA ALA A 106 -8.33 18.71 0.02
C ALA A 106 -9.35 17.77 -0.65
N ALA A 107 -9.21 17.50 -1.95
CA ALA A 107 -10.09 16.59 -2.67
C ALA A 107 -9.94 15.13 -2.19
N VAL A 108 -8.69 14.69 -1.96
CA VAL A 108 -8.41 13.35 -1.42
C VAL A 108 -8.98 13.23 -0.01
N ASP A 109 -8.72 14.20 0.87
CA ASP A 109 -9.20 14.18 2.25
C ASP A 109 -10.74 14.14 2.33
N ALA A 110 -11.41 15.00 1.54
CA ALA A 110 -12.87 15.01 1.45
C ALA A 110 -13.44 13.67 0.92
N ARG A 111 -12.74 13.00 0.00
CA ARG A 111 -13.18 11.69 -0.48
C ARG A 111 -12.97 10.60 0.57
N LEU A 112 -11.88 10.63 1.31
CA LEU A 112 -11.65 9.71 2.43
C LEU A 112 -12.73 9.85 3.51
N ASP A 113 -13.17 11.08 3.79
CA ASP A 113 -14.33 11.34 4.68
C ASP A 113 -15.62 10.72 4.14
N GLN A 114 -15.92 10.88 2.84
CA GLN A 114 -17.11 10.28 2.22
C GLN A 114 -17.09 8.75 2.24
N LEU A 115 -15.90 8.15 2.18
CA LEU A 115 -15.71 6.70 2.32
C LEU A 115 -15.72 6.24 3.78
N GLY A 116 -15.85 7.17 4.73
CA GLY A 116 -15.89 6.87 6.16
C GLY A 116 -14.57 6.40 6.71
N VAL A 117 -13.44 6.84 6.13
CA VAL A 117 -12.09 6.57 6.64
C VAL A 117 -11.76 7.60 7.73
N PRO A 118 -11.93 7.26 9.02
CA PRO A 118 -11.78 8.23 10.08
C PRO A 118 -10.29 8.51 10.35
N PRO A 119 -9.95 9.66 10.93
CA PRO A 119 -8.58 9.95 11.34
C PRO A 119 -8.05 8.89 12.32
N ARG A 120 -6.74 8.65 12.31
CA ARG A 120 -6.06 7.62 13.10
C ARG A 120 -6.43 7.68 14.59
N GLN A 121 -6.50 8.88 15.16
CA GLN A 121 -6.82 9.07 16.58
C GLN A 121 -8.20 8.50 16.95
N GLU A 122 -9.17 8.62 16.05
CA GLU A 122 -10.52 8.09 16.24
C GLU A 122 -10.54 6.56 16.06
N GLN A 123 -9.77 6.03 15.11
CA GLN A 123 -9.58 4.58 14.95
C GLN A 123 -8.94 3.97 16.21
N GLU A 124 -7.91 4.59 16.78
CA GLU A 124 -7.25 4.14 18.00
C GLU A 124 -8.18 4.21 19.23
N ARG A 125 -8.99 5.27 19.35
CA ARG A 125 -10.00 5.38 20.42
C ARG A 125 -11.05 4.29 20.28
N SER A 126 -11.60 4.09 19.08
CA SER A 126 -12.61 3.06 18.79
C SER A 126 -12.06 1.64 19.03
N GLY A 127 -10.82 1.38 18.62
CA GLY A 127 -10.14 0.10 18.88
C GLY A 127 -9.93 -0.17 20.37
N LYS A 128 -9.52 0.84 21.14
CA LYS A 128 -9.38 0.72 22.62
C LYS A 128 -10.73 0.49 23.30
N GLU A 129 -11.79 1.17 22.86
CA GLU A 129 -13.14 0.98 23.41
C GLU A 129 -13.67 -0.44 23.13
N ARG A 130 -13.48 -0.94 21.91
CA ARG A 130 -13.82 -2.34 21.57
C ARG A 130 -13.01 -3.35 22.40
N ALA A 131 -11.71 -3.12 22.58
CA ALA A 131 -10.87 -4.01 23.40
C ALA A 131 -11.26 -3.97 24.88
N ALA A 132 -11.63 -2.80 25.41
CA ALA A 132 -12.10 -2.65 26.78
C ALA A 132 -13.44 -3.35 27.03
N ASN A 133 -14.31 -3.42 26.02
CA ASN A 133 -15.61 -4.09 26.11
C ASN A 133 -15.54 -5.62 25.94
N VAL A 134 -14.39 -6.16 25.51
CA VAL A 134 -14.16 -7.61 25.34
C VAL A 134 -13.54 -8.25 26.59
N LEU A 135 -13.00 -7.47 27.52
CA LEU A 135 -12.48 -7.99 28.80
C LEU A 135 -13.55 -7.93 29.89
N PRO A 136 -14.00 -9.07 30.47
CA PRO A 136 -14.73 -9.01 31.72
C PRO A 136 -13.81 -8.47 32.83
N PRO A 137 -14.27 -7.57 33.71
CA PRO A 137 -13.50 -7.11 34.85
C PRO A 137 -13.41 -8.24 35.88
N GLY A 138 -12.37 -9.05 35.81
CA GLY A 138 -12.12 -10.07 36.83
C GLY A 138 -11.33 -11.27 36.35
N SER A 139 -10.05 -11.08 36.03
CA SER A 139 -9.11 -12.19 36.12
C SER A 139 -7.78 -11.65 36.62
N ALA A 140 -7.63 -11.65 37.94
CA ALA A 140 -6.38 -11.36 38.60
C ALA A 140 -5.31 -12.37 38.12
N PRO A 141 -4.05 -11.97 37.94
CA PRO A 141 -3.00 -12.89 37.53
C PRO A 141 -2.74 -13.90 38.66
N SER A 142 -3.18 -15.13 38.47
CA SER A 142 -2.83 -16.25 39.34
C SER A 142 -1.32 -16.48 39.23
N ARG A 143 -0.59 -15.99 40.23
CA ARG A 143 0.85 -16.16 40.36
C ARG A 143 1.15 -17.62 40.72
N ALA A 144 1.18 -18.50 39.72
CA ALA A 144 1.73 -19.83 39.86
C ALA A 144 3.26 -19.74 39.97
N ARG A 145 3.79 -19.90 41.20
CA ARG A 145 5.21 -20.15 41.44
C ARG A 145 5.55 -21.54 40.87
N VAL A 146 6.32 -21.59 39.79
CA VAL A 146 6.97 -22.83 39.34
C VAL A 146 8.20 -23.05 40.23
N ALA A 147 8.11 -24.04 41.11
CA ALA A 147 9.25 -24.53 41.89
C ALA A 147 10.10 -25.46 40.99
N LEU A 148 11.40 -25.15 40.94
CA LEU A 148 12.45 -25.99 40.37
C LEU A 148 12.56 -27.31 41.14
N THR A 149 12.57 -28.45 40.44
CA THR A 149 13.14 -29.69 40.97
C THR A 149 13.99 -30.38 39.90
N PRO A 150 15.21 -30.86 40.23
CA PRO A 150 16.20 -31.32 39.26
C PRO A 150 16.02 -32.80 38.85
N SER A 151 16.52 -33.11 37.66
CA SER A 151 16.66 -34.46 37.07
C SER A 151 17.52 -35.41 37.90
N PRO A 152 17.31 -36.73 37.73
CA PRO A 152 18.43 -37.66 37.68
C PRO A 152 18.48 -38.51 36.40
N SER A 153 19.72 -38.93 36.12
CA SER A 153 20.28 -39.59 34.94
C SER A 153 20.24 -41.13 35.05
N ILE A 154 20.73 -41.83 34.00
CA ILE A 154 21.06 -43.28 33.86
C ILE A 154 19.89 -44.15 33.34
N GLY A 155 19.99 -44.96 32.27
CA GLY A 155 21.07 -45.28 31.34
C GLY A 155 20.70 -46.48 30.45
N GLN A 156 21.62 -46.82 29.52
CA GLN A 156 21.85 -48.12 28.85
C GLN A 156 21.26 -48.42 27.45
N ARG A 157 22.22 -48.43 26.49
CA ARG A 157 22.55 -49.45 25.46
C ARG A 157 21.66 -49.69 24.22
N VAL A 158 22.11 -49.10 23.10
CA VAL A 158 22.78 -49.69 21.89
C VAL A 158 22.01 -50.71 21.00
N PRO A 159 22.18 -50.66 19.64
CA PRO A 159 21.20 -51.00 18.61
C PRO A 159 21.47 -52.34 17.89
N PRO A 160 20.70 -52.68 16.84
CA PRO A 160 21.35 -53.01 15.57
C PRO A 160 20.60 -52.63 14.26
N THR A 161 21.40 -52.22 13.28
CA THR A 161 21.52 -52.80 11.92
C THR A 161 20.37 -52.74 10.91
N GLY A 162 20.59 -52.00 9.79
CA GLY A 162 20.22 -52.45 8.45
C GLY A 162 19.60 -51.43 7.46
N PRO A 163 20.23 -51.12 6.30
CA PRO A 163 19.70 -50.31 5.17
C PRO A 163 19.07 -51.23 4.08
N PRO A 164 18.73 -50.82 2.81
CA PRO A 164 18.74 -49.53 2.09
C PRO A 164 17.33 -49.20 1.50
N THR A 165 17.02 -48.14 0.73
CA THR A 165 17.34 -47.97 -0.70
C THR A 165 16.67 -46.69 -1.21
N GLU A 166 17.50 -45.95 -1.94
CA GLU A 166 17.24 -44.86 -2.89
C GLU A 166 16.02 -45.11 -3.82
N SER A 167 15.19 -44.09 -4.03
CA SER A 167 14.43 -44.00 -5.29
C SER A 167 14.36 -42.55 -5.75
N SER A 168 15.42 -42.17 -6.46
CA SER A 168 15.45 -41.06 -7.39
C SER A 168 14.73 -41.50 -8.67
N ALA A 169 13.67 -40.80 -9.07
CA ALA A 169 13.14 -40.86 -10.43
C ALA A 169 12.51 -39.52 -10.84
N ARG A 170 13.39 -38.69 -11.40
CA ARG A 170 13.14 -37.66 -12.41
C ARG A 170 12.09 -38.09 -13.46
N ALA A 171 11.06 -37.27 -13.65
CA ALA A 171 10.26 -37.19 -14.88
C ALA A 171 9.90 -35.70 -15.09
N ALA A 172 10.74 -34.95 -15.81
CA ALA A 172 10.60 -34.61 -17.24
C ALA A 172 9.64 -33.41 -17.50
N PRO A 173 10.15 -32.25 -17.97
CA PRO A 173 9.31 -31.18 -18.49
C PRO A 173 8.75 -31.55 -19.88
N SER A 174 7.45 -31.33 -20.09
CA SER A 174 6.82 -31.50 -21.40
C SER A 174 7.27 -30.39 -22.38
N PRO A 175 7.59 -30.74 -23.65
CA PRO A 175 8.06 -29.79 -24.66
C PRO A 175 6.92 -29.09 -25.44
N ALA A 176 7.23 -27.86 -25.84
CA ALA A 176 6.75 -26.98 -26.93
C ALA A 176 5.49 -27.27 -27.78
N ARG A 177 4.62 -26.23 -27.84
CA ARG A 177 3.97 -25.52 -28.99
C ARG A 177 4.02 -26.13 -30.41
N PRO A 178 2.97 -25.92 -31.24
CA PRO A 178 3.00 -24.84 -32.25
C PRO A 178 1.64 -24.10 -32.41
N SER A 179 1.62 -22.77 -32.55
CA SER A 179 1.51 -22.02 -33.82
C SER A 179 0.29 -22.36 -34.69
N SER A 180 -0.70 -21.46 -34.73
CA SER A 180 -1.66 -21.32 -35.83
C SER A 180 -2.27 -19.91 -35.86
N ALA A 181 -1.73 -19.09 -36.74
CA ALA A 181 -2.43 -18.13 -37.59
C ALA A 181 -2.00 -18.48 -39.03
N PRO A 182 -2.75 -18.22 -40.13
CA PRO A 182 -3.53 -16.99 -40.34
C PRO A 182 -4.82 -17.11 -41.21
N ARG A 183 -5.40 -15.91 -41.48
CA ARG A 183 -6.29 -15.48 -42.58
C ARG A 183 -7.81 -15.74 -42.49
N LEU A 184 -8.56 -14.63 -42.41
CA LEU A 184 -9.33 -14.08 -43.53
C LEU A 184 -9.32 -12.55 -43.46
#